data_AF-A0A7V4PCN2-F1
#
_entry.id   AF-A0A7V4PCN2-F1
#
_cell.length_a   1.000
_cell.length_b   1.000
_cell.length_c   1.000
_cell.angle_alpha   90.00
_cell.angle_beta   90.00
_cell.angle_gamma   90.00
#
_symmetry.space_group_name_H-M   'P 1'
#
loop_
_entity.id
_entity.type
_entity.pdbx_description
1 polymer ?
#
loop_
_entity_poly.entity_id
_entity_poly.type
_entity_poly.pdbx_seq_one_letter_code
_entity_poly.pdbx_strand_id
1 'polypeptide(L)'
;MGTRYIVLVNDRDDPKHGEVTVLDDAKKAERLVETLLEAGFDTERFRVFTGTEMDMQVHHRPVVSLLGEELAGNDEALAEDEGREPEVPEEASEEEEGEGRLPPLAEGEDVAREAVTPEQHFTQPPPRYTEASLVKRLEELGIGRPSTYASILQVLQDRAYVRLEKKRFIPEDRGRLVTAFLTSFFQRYVEYNFTADLEGQLDDVSGGRIDWKTVLRDFWRAFSQAIEETRELSIGQVIETLDEELGRHFFPDPGDGSDPRRCPACGAGRLSLKLGRYGAFIGCGNYPACRYTRRLVVESGENGAEGDTGPRALGADPETGQPVTVRKGPYGHYVQLGEPNGDTGKEKEKPKRVSLPRGMAPGEVDLDRALALLALPRVVGVHPETHEEITAGIGRFGPYLKHGTMYKSLAADDDVLTIGLNRAVALLAEGKGRRGAQPGRPLGEHPQDGKAVTLHRGRYGPYLRHGKTLASLPKSADPDTLTLEEGVAILAAQAEKAKAKKGGGRNGAAAAKGGAKKAKRGGTTGKAAAAGESPQPRKAPRARKSKATPG
;
A
#
# COMPACT_ATOMS: atom_id res chain seq x y z
N MET A 1 -55.88 10.18 45.63
CA MET A 1 -55.16 10.34 44.35
C MET A 1 -55.29 11.80 43.94
N GLY A 2 -54.19 12.44 43.56
CA GLY A 2 -54.21 13.82 43.03
C GLY A 2 -54.22 13.81 41.51
N THR A 3 -54.72 14.89 40.90
CA THR A 3 -54.58 15.14 39.46
C THR A 3 -53.12 15.47 39.17
N ARG A 4 -52.51 14.79 38.19
CA ARG A 4 -51.18 15.16 37.67
C ARG A 4 -51.30 15.88 36.34
N TYR A 5 -50.31 16.73 36.10
CA TYR A 5 -50.12 17.54 34.90
C TYR A 5 -48.78 17.11 34.30
N ILE A 6 -48.78 16.60 33.07
CA ILE A 6 -47.56 16.24 32.35
C ILE A 6 -47.36 17.23 31.21
N VAL A 7 -46.20 17.88 31.18
CA VAL A 7 -45.74 18.69 30.04
C VAL A 7 -44.69 17.86 29.30
N LEU A 8 -45.04 17.41 28.09
CA LEU A 8 -44.08 16.86 27.13
C LEU A 8 -43.56 18.00 26.25
N VAL A 9 -42.25 18.08 26.06
CA VAL A 9 -41.59 19.04 25.15
C VAL A 9 -40.71 18.26 24.17
N ASN A 10 -40.97 18.37 22.87
CA ASN A 10 -40.13 17.75 21.84
C ASN A 10 -39.02 18.72 21.41
N ASP A 11 -37.78 18.24 21.40
CA ASP A 11 -36.64 19.03 20.93
C ASP A 11 -36.65 19.17 19.39
N ARG A 12 -36.00 20.22 18.90
CA ARG A 12 -35.95 20.63 17.50
C ARG A 12 -35.15 19.66 16.63
N ASP A 13 -34.10 19.07 17.19
CA ASP A 13 -33.08 18.33 16.44
C ASP A 13 -33.14 16.80 16.68
N ASP A 14 -33.96 16.31 17.61
CA ASP A 14 -34.32 14.89 17.73
C ASP A 14 -35.81 14.69 18.13
N PRO A 15 -36.73 14.45 17.17
CA PRO A 15 -38.15 14.22 17.46
C PRO A 15 -38.46 12.88 18.14
N LYS A 16 -37.45 12.04 18.45
CA LYS A 16 -37.62 10.78 19.18
C LYS A 16 -37.33 10.91 20.68
N HIS A 17 -36.71 12.01 21.13
CA HIS A 17 -36.40 12.27 22.54
C HIS A 17 -37.03 13.57 23.04
N GLY A 18 -38.30 13.52 23.45
CA GLY A 18 -38.96 14.61 24.17
C GLY A 18 -38.72 14.53 25.68
N GLU A 19 -38.51 15.68 26.34
CA GLU A 19 -38.42 15.77 27.79
C GLU A 19 -39.82 15.77 28.42
N VAL A 20 -40.00 14.99 29.51
CA VAL A 20 -41.30 14.74 30.14
C VAL A 20 -41.28 15.24 31.58
N THR A 21 -41.89 16.41 31.83
CA THR A 21 -41.99 16.98 33.17
C THR A 21 -43.36 16.67 33.80
N VAL A 22 -43.36 15.99 34.95
CA VAL A 22 -44.57 15.60 35.69
C VAL A 22 -44.74 16.49 36.92
N LEU A 23 -45.93 17.07 37.10
CA LEU A 23 -46.24 18.05 38.15
C LEU A 23 -47.57 17.73 38.86
N ASP A 24 -47.61 17.83 40.19
CA ASP A 24 -48.82 17.64 41.01
C ASP A 24 -49.60 18.96 41.27
N ASP A 25 -49.29 20.06 40.55
CA ASP A 25 -49.83 21.40 40.79
C ASP A 25 -50.08 22.15 39.46
N ALA A 26 -51.34 22.52 39.21
CA ALA A 26 -51.79 23.20 38.00
C ALA A 26 -51.02 24.50 37.72
N LYS A 27 -50.76 25.32 38.76
CA LYS A 27 -50.12 26.62 38.61
C LYS A 27 -48.64 26.52 38.27
N LYS A 28 -48.02 25.38 38.57
CA LYS A 28 -46.65 25.08 38.14
C LYS A 28 -46.62 24.63 36.67
N ALA A 29 -47.63 23.89 36.22
CA ALA A 29 -47.76 23.49 34.82
C ALA A 29 -48.06 24.71 33.90
N GLU A 30 -49.01 25.56 34.30
CA GLU A 30 -49.31 26.83 33.61
C GLU A 30 -48.05 27.70 33.48
N ARG A 31 -47.31 27.91 34.57
CA ARG A 31 -46.08 28.71 34.57
C ARG A 31 -44.93 28.08 33.78
N LEU A 32 -44.84 26.75 33.72
CA LEU A 32 -43.85 26.06 32.89
C LEU A 32 -44.15 26.27 31.40
N VAL A 33 -45.43 26.18 31.00
CA VAL A 33 -45.88 26.50 29.63
C VAL A 33 -45.59 27.96 29.28
N GLU A 34 -45.90 28.90 30.17
CA GLU A 34 -45.58 30.33 30.00
C GLU A 34 -44.07 30.55 29.79
N THR A 35 -43.23 29.89 30.60
CA THR A 35 -41.76 29.95 30.48
C THR A 35 -41.23 29.36 29.17
N LEU A 36 -41.86 28.29 28.65
CA LEU A 36 -41.50 27.68 27.37
C LEU A 36 -41.87 28.58 26.18
N LEU A 37 -43.02 29.25 26.24
CA LEU A 37 -43.45 30.25 25.26
C LEU A 37 -42.52 31.48 25.27
N GLU A 38 -42.13 31.98 26.44
CA GLU A 38 -41.11 33.04 26.58
C GLU A 38 -39.74 32.62 26.03
N ALA A 39 -39.39 31.34 26.14
CA ALA A 39 -38.16 30.78 25.56
C ALA A 39 -38.25 30.52 24.04
N GLY A 40 -39.38 30.80 23.39
CA GLY A 40 -39.55 30.69 21.94
C GLY A 40 -39.92 29.30 21.43
N PHE A 41 -40.45 28.41 22.28
CA PHE A 41 -41.06 27.15 21.84
C PHE A 41 -42.48 27.42 21.31
N ASP A 42 -42.78 26.92 20.12
CA ASP A 42 -44.14 26.99 19.56
C ASP A 42 -45.10 26.05 20.30
N THR A 43 -46.37 26.42 20.32
CA THR A 43 -47.51 25.65 20.86
C THR A 43 -47.64 24.24 20.29
N GLU A 44 -47.14 23.97 19.08
CA GLU A 44 -47.11 22.63 18.49
C GLU A 44 -46.02 21.72 19.08
N ARG A 45 -44.99 22.29 19.72
CA ARG A 45 -43.80 21.56 20.20
C ARG A 45 -43.92 21.02 21.62
N PHE A 46 -44.96 21.43 22.35
CA PHE A 46 -45.23 20.89 23.68
C PHE A 46 -46.70 20.51 23.83
N ARG A 47 -46.99 19.50 24.65
CA ARG A 47 -48.36 19.07 24.96
C ARG A 47 -48.55 18.88 26.45
N VAL A 48 -49.65 19.41 26.97
CA VAL A 48 -50.05 19.28 28.38
C VAL A 48 -51.13 18.22 28.50
N PHE A 49 -50.89 17.21 29.31
CA PHE A 49 -51.84 16.15 29.63
C PHE A 49 -52.26 16.25 31.09
N THR A 50 -53.54 16.06 31.38
CA THR A 50 -54.08 16.08 32.75
C THR A 50 -54.88 14.81 33.01
N GLY A 51 -54.67 14.18 34.17
CA GLY A 51 -55.33 12.90 34.47
C GLY A 51 -55.04 12.38 35.87
N THR A 52 -55.59 11.22 36.18
CA THR A 52 -55.29 10.46 37.39
C THR A 52 -54.23 9.39 37.12
N GLU A 53 -53.62 8.86 38.18
CA GLU A 53 -52.52 7.89 38.11
C GLU A 53 -52.91 6.54 37.46
N MET A 54 -54.20 6.26 37.27
CA MET A 54 -54.70 5.10 36.53
C MET A 54 -54.89 5.35 35.02
N ASP A 55 -55.11 6.60 34.61
CA ASP A 55 -55.36 6.96 33.20
C ASP A 55 -54.06 6.97 32.37
N MET A 56 -52.91 6.96 33.04
CA MET A 56 -51.57 7.12 32.45
C MET A 56 -50.84 5.79 32.20
N GLN A 57 -51.58 4.71 31.92
CA GLN A 57 -50.96 3.51 31.34
C GLN A 57 -50.53 3.79 29.90
N VAL A 58 -49.22 3.80 29.65
CA VAL A 58 -48.65 3.97 28.31
C VAL A 58 -48.91 2.71 27.48
N HIS A 59 -50.10 2.63 26.89
CA HIS A 59 -50.37 1.71 25.80
C HIS A 59 -49.51 2.11 24.60
N HIS A 60 -48.37 1.42 24.43
CA HIS A 60 -47.56 1.53 23.21
C HIS A 60 -48.41 1.10 22.01
N ARG A 61 -49.02 2.08 21.33
CA ARG A 61 -49.63 1.91 20.01
C ARG A 61 -48.48 1.98 18.99
N PRO A 62 -48.08 0.88 18.34
CA PRO A 62 -47.08 0.95 17.27
C PRO A 62 -47.66 1.76 16.11
N VAL A 63 -46.92 2.75 15.63
CA VAL A 63 -47.25 3.46 14.40
C VAL A 63 -46.57 2.72 13.26
N VAL A 64 -47.36 2.21 12.32
CA VAL A 64 -46.87 1.66 11.05
C VAL A 64 -46.90 2.77 10.01
N SER A 65 -45.80 2.96 9.30
CA SER A 65 -45.74 3.86 8.14
C SER A 65 -45.78 3.00 6.88
N LEU A 66 -46.66 3.34 5.94
CA LEU A 66 -46.70 2.77 4.60
C LEU A 66 -46.34 3.89 3.63
N LEU A 67 -45.41 3.61 2.72
CA LEU A 67 -45.05 4.48 1.60
C LEU A 67 -45.39 3.72 0.32
N GLY A 68 -45.82 4.46 -0.70
CA GLY A 68 -46.18 3.88 -1.99
C GLY A 68 -46.24 4.96 -3.05
N GLU A 69 -45.87 4.60 -4.27
CA GLU A 69 -45.81 5.51 -5.41
C GLU A 69 -46.93 5.18 -6.40
N GLU A 70 -47.75 6.17 -6.76
CA GLU A 70 -48.73 6.01 -7.83
C GLU A 70 -48.16 6.58 -9.14
N LEU A 71 -47.70 5.67 -10.00
CA LEU A 71 -47.29 5.98 -11.38
C LEU A 71 -48.51 6.41 -12.20
N ALA A 72 -48.83 7.71 -12.15
CA ALA A 72 -49.76 8.35 -13.07
C ALA A 72 -49.24 8.21 -14.51
N GLY A 73 -50.05 7.58 -15.38
CA GLY A 73 -49.65 7.20 -16.73
C GLY A 73 -49.37 8.41 -17.64
N ASN A 74 -48.11 8.81 -17.72
CA ASN A 74 -47.60 9.78 -18.69
C ASN A 74 -46.88 9.03 -19.82
N ASP A 75 -47.45 9.02 -21.03
CA ASP A 75 -46.95 8.27 -22.20
C ASP A 75 -45.55 8.71 -22.73
N GLU A 76 -44.90 9.68 -22.08
CA GLU A 76 -43.57 10.19 -22.46
C GLU A 76 -42.40 9.39 -21.85
N ALA A 77 -42.66 8.48 -20.89
CA ALA A 77 -41.63 7.75 -20.13
C ALA A 77 -40.86 6.65 -20.91
N LEU A 78 -41.05 6.52 -22.22
CA LEU A 78 -40.43 5.47 -23.07
C LEU A 78 -39.16 5.95 -23.83
N ALA A 79 -38.55 7.06 -23.42
CA ALA A 79 -37.49 7.71 -24.20
C ALA A 79 -36.30 8.28 -23.40
N GLU A 80 -36.02 7.80 -22.18
CA GLU A 80 -34.80 8.25 -21.44
C GLU A 80 -34.24 7.21 -20.43
N ASP A 81 -34.05 5.95 -20.87
CA ASP A 81 -33.38 4.86 -20.10
C ASP A 81 -31.97 4.50 -20.62
N GLU A 82 -31.21 5.50 -21.09
CA GLU A 82 -29.77 5.37 -21.36
C GLU A 82 -28.99 6.46 -20.59
N GLY A 83 -28.94 6.37 -19.26
CA GLY A 83 -28.12 7.31 -18.48
C GLY A 83 -28.17 7.25 -16.96
N ARG A 84 -29.18 6.62 -16.33
CA ARG A 84 -29.21 6.54 -14.86
C ARG A 84 -28.26 5.45 -14.35
N GLU A 85 -27.00 5.83 -14.14
CA GLU A 85 -26.09 5.00 -13.33
C GLU A 85 -26.76 4.66 -11.99
N PRO A 86 -26.67 3.41 -11.50
CA PRO A 86 -27.25 3.04 -10.22
C PRO A 86 -26.62 3.87 -9.12
N GLU A 87 -27.47 4.50 -8.31
CA GLU A 87 -27.04 5.05 -7.02
C GLU A 87 -26.43 3.90 -6.19
N VAL A 88 -25.46 4.22 -5.34
CA VAL A 88 -24.56 3.21 -4.76
C VAL A 88 -25.40 2.12 -4.08
N PRO A 89 -25.31 0.84 -4.50
CA PRO A 89 -26.07 -0.20 -3.84
C PRO A 89 -25.59 -0.32 -2.40
N GLU A 90 -26.45 0.14 -1.49
CA GLU A 90 -26.82 -0.66 -0.33
C GLU A 90 -27.33 -2.02 -0.81
N GLU A 91 -27.31 -3.04 0.04
CA GLU A 91 -27.76 -4.39 -0.33
C GLU A 91 -29.30 -4.42 -0.34
N ALA A 92 -29.90 -3.81 -1.36
CA ALA A 92 -31.33 -3.91 -1.65
C ALA A 92 -31.73 -5.39 -1.77
N SER A 93 -32.82 -5.77 -1.11
CA SER A 93 -33.47 -7.05 -1.37
C SER A 93 -33.95 -7.10 -2.82
N GLU A 94 -34.09 -8.30 -3.38
CA GLU A 94 -34.47 -8.54 -4.78
C GLU A 94 -36.00 -8.30 -5.00
N GLU A 95 -36.53 -7.21 -4.43
CA GLU A 95 -37.97 -6.95 -4.24
C GLU A 95 -38.48 -5.62 -4.83
N GLU A 96 -37.60 -4.72 -5.32
CA GLU A 96 -38.03 -3.43 -5.88
C GLU A 96 -38.69 -3.51 -7.28
N GLU A 97 -38.64 -4.66 -7.97
CA GLU A 97 -39.43 -4.92 -9.19
C GLU A 97 -40.85 -5.44 -8.86
N GLY A 98 -41.56 -4.77 -7.93
CA GLY A 98 -42.72 -5.36 -7.25
C GLY A 98 -43.82 -4.41 -6.74
N GLU A 99 -44.21 -3.39 -7.52
CA GLU A 99 -45.39 -2.52 -7.30
C GLU A 99 -45.72 -2.14 -5.83
N GLY A 100 -45.10 -1.08 -5.32
CA GLY A 100 -45.45 -0.44 -4.04
C GLY A 100 -46.82 0.28 -4.03
N ARG A 101 -47.86 -0.28 -4.67
CA ARG A 101 -49.15 0.36 -4.86
C ARG A 101 -50.09 0.07 -3.68
N LEU A 102 -50.28 1.07 -2.83
CA LEU A 102 -51.18 0.97 -1.69
C LEU A 102 -52.67 0.94 -2.12
N PRO A 103 -53.53 0.18 -1.41
CA PRO A 103 -54.98 0.26 -1.62
C PRO A 103 -55.51 1.63 -1.15
N PRO A 104 -56.63 2.12 -1.72
CA PRO A 104 -57.31 3.30 -1.21
C PRO A 104 -57.87 3.02 0.19
N LEU A 105 -57.50 3.83 1.17
CA LEU A 105 -57.92 3.73 2.58
C LEU A 105 -58.45 5.07 3.08
N ALA A 106 -59.43 5.03 3.98
CA ALA A 106 -59.99 6.21 4.65
C ALA A 106 -59.39 6.45 6.05
N GLU A 107 -59.44 7.69 6.53
CA GLU A 107 -59.05 8.02 7.90
C GLU A 107 -59.98 7.31 8.91
N GLY A 108 -59.40 6.47 9.78
CA GLY A 108 -60.14 5.67 10.76
C GLY A 108 -60.67 4.33 10.25
N GLU A 109 -60.22 3.86 9.07
CA GLU A 109 -60.57 2.53 8.56
C GLU A 109 -59.84 1.40 9.32
N ASP A 110 -60.58 0.34 9.70
CA ASP A 110 -60.05 -0.80 10.46
C ASP A 110 -59.24 -1.76 9.55
N VAL A 111 -57.91 -1.65 9.60
CA VAL A 111 -57.00 -2.55 8.87
C VAL A 111 -56.69 -3.84 9.63
N ALA A 112 -56.82 -4.99 8.95
CA ALA A 112 -56.57 -6.30 9.54
C ALA A 112 -55.06 -6.64 9.54
N ARG A 113 -54.51 -6.92 10.72
CA ARG A 113 -53.09 -7.32 10.89
C ARG A 113 -52.89 -8.82 10.65
N GLU A 114 -52.59 -9.19 9.41
CA GLU A 114 -52.36 -10.58 8.99
C GLU A 114 -51.11 -11.22 9.64
N ALA A 115 -49.93 -10.63 9.41
CA ALA A 115 -48.64 -11.15 9.87
C ALA A 115 -47.82 -10.07 10.60
N VAL A 116 -46.78 -10.50 11.32
CA VAL A 116 -45.73 -9.64 11.91
C VAL A 116 -44.41 -10.38 11.80
N THR A 117 -43.52 -9.90 10.94
CA THR A 117 -42.15 -10.44 10.79
C THR A 117 -41.18 -9.58 11.62
N PRO A 118 -40.55 -10.12 12.67
CA PRO A 118 -39.55 -9.38 13.44
C PRO A 118 -38.18 -9.50 12.77
N GLU A 119 -37.65 -8.37 12.29
CA GLU A 119 -36.34 -8.30 11.64
C GLU A 119 -35.29 -7.63 12.52
N GLN A 120 -34.03 -8.04 12.36
CA GLN A 120 -32.89 -7.43 13.03
C GLN A 120 -31.93 -6.81 12.00
N HIS A 121 -32.00 -5.49 11.89
CA HIS A 121 -31.11 -4.70 11.05
C HIS A 121 -29.88 -4.20 11.82
N PHE A 122 -28.76 -4.03 11.12
CA PHE A 122 -27.50 -3.51 11.65
C PHE A 122 -27.06 -2.29 10.84
N THR A 123 -26.46 -1.29 11.49
CA THR A 123 -25.92 -0.12 10.81
C THR A 123 -24.69 -0.49 9.97
N GLN A 124 -24.78 -0.29 8.65
CA GLN A 124 -23.65 -0.50 7.76
C GLN A 124 -22.62 0.66 7.89
N PRO A 125 -21.31 0.39 7.77
CA PRO A 125 -20.31 1.44 7.67
C PRO A 125 -20.38 2.14 6.30
N PRO A 126 -20.04 3.44 6.19
CA PRO A 126 -20.12 4.16 4.92
C PRO A 126 -19.37 3.46 3.77
N PRO A 127 -19.99 3.32 2.58
CA PRO A 127 -19.45 2.53 1.49
C PRO A 127 -18.13 3.11 0.97
N ARG A 128 -17.15 2.24 0.69
CA ARG A 128 -15.88 2.65 0.06
C ARG A 128 -16.13 3.09 -1.39
N TYR A 129 -15.50 4.20 -1.77
CA TYR A 129 -15.54 4.75 -3.12
C TYR A 129 -15.19 3.73 -4.21
N THR A 130 -15.97 3.74 -5.29
CA THR A 130 -15.61 3.18 -6.59
C THR A 130 -14.85 4.23 -7.40
N GLU A 131 -14.44 3.90 -8.63
CA GLU A 131 -13.86 4.91 -9.54
C GLU A 131 -14.87 6.00 -9.89
N ALA A 132 -16.10 5.63 -10.27
CA ALA A 132 -17.18 6.58 -10.57
C ALA A 132 -17.54 7.48 -9.37
N SER A 133 -17.76 6.90 -8.18
CA SER A 133 -18.13 7.71 -7.01
C SER A 133 -16.98 8.58 -6.46
N LEU A 134 -15.72 8.20 -6.69
CA LEU A 134 -14.60 9.09 -6.41
C LEU A 134 -14.51 10.25 -7.41
N VAL A 135 -14.77 10.00 -8.70
CA VAL A 135 -14.81 11.07 -9.72
C VAL A 135 -15.96 12.04 -9.44
N LYS A 136 -17.18 11.54 -9.19
CA LYS A 136 -18.32 12.36 -8.77
C LYS A 136 -17.97 13.20 -7.53
N ARG A 137 -17.30 12.62 -6.53
CA ARG A 137 -16.91 13.37 -5.32
C ARG A 137 -15.79 14.38 -5.55
N LEU A 138 -14.90 14.17 -6.51
CA LEU A 138 -13.89 15.16 -6.93
C LEU A 138 -14.56 16.34 -7.65
N GLU A 139 -15.53 16.05 -8.51
CA GLU A 139 -16.34 17.05 -9.24
C GLU A 139 -17.21 17.90 -8.29
N GLU A 140 -17.92 17.27 -7.34
CA GLU A 140 -18.67 17.94 -6.26
C GLU A 140 -17.80 18.89 -5.42
N LEU A 141 -16.50 18.61 -5.30
CA LEU A 141 -15.53 19.43 -4.57
C LEU A 141 -14.77 20.42 -5.48
N GLY A 142 -15.02 20.43 -6.80
CA GLY A 142 -14.32 21.27 -7.77
C GLY A 142 -12.84 20.92 -8.02
N ILE A 143 -12.39 19.74 -7.56
CA ILE A 143 -10.99 19.28 -7.61
C ILE A 143 -10.76 18.47 -8.89
N GLY A 144 -9.83 18.90 -9.74
CA GLY A 144 -9.61 18.27 -11.03
C GLY A 144 -10.66 18.66 -12.08
N ARG A 145 -10.52 18.10 -13.27
CA ARG A 145 -11.32 18.39 -14.47
C ARG A 145 -11.48 17.09 -15.27
N PRO A 146 -12.40 17.00 -16.26
CA PRO A 146 -12.56 15.80 -17.09
C PRO A 146 -11.27 15.29 -17.76
N SER A 147 -10.31 16.18 -18.03
CA SER A 147 -8.99 15.85 -18.57
C SER A 147 -8.00 15.27 -17.54
N THR A 148 -8.24 15.44 -16.23
CA THR A 148 -7.31 15.02 -15.17
C THR A 148 -7.82 13.82 -14.38
N TYR A 149 -9.13 13.59 -14.25
CA TYR A 149 -9.71 12.53 -13.41
C TYR A 149 -9.06 11.15 -13.60
N ALA A 150 -9.00 10.64 -14.83
CA ALA A 150 -8.37 9.34 -15.12
C ALA A 150 -6.87 9.30 -14.72
N SER A 151 -6.15 10.41 -14.91
CA SER A 151 -4.73 10.52 -14.52
C SER A 151 -4.54 10.58 -13.00
N ILE A 152 -5.50 11.17 -12.26
CA ILE A 152 -5.51 11.19 -10.79
C ILE A 152 -5.70 9.77 -10.28
N LEU A 153 -6.73 9.07 -10.75
CA LEU A 153 -7.00 7.67 -10.36
C LEU A 153 -5.81 6.75 -10.68
N GLN A 154 -5.19 6.90 -11.85
CA GLN A 154 -3.99 6.15 -12.22
C GLN A 154 -2.82 6.47 -11.29
N VAL A 155 -2.52 7.75 -11.03
CA VAL A 155 -1.37 8.15 -10.20
C VAL A 155 -1.50 7.69 -8.75
N LEU A 156 -2.72 7.61 -8.20
CA LEU A 156 -2.97 7.06 -6.86
C LEU A 156 -2.68 5.54 -6.79
N GLN A 157 -2.94 4.80 -7.87
CA GLN A 157 -2.68 3.37 -8.00
C GLN A 157 -1.21 3.07 -8.32
N ASP A 158 -0.63 3.71 -9.35
CA ASP A 158 0.77 3.57 -9.79
C ASP A 158 1.78 3.90 -8.68
N ARG A 159 1.41 4.74 -7.71
CA ARG A 159 2.24 5.10 -6.55
C ARG A 159 1.99 4.23 -5.31
N ALA A 160 1.07 3.27 -5.37
CA ALA A 160 0.63 2.48 -4.22
C ALA A 160 0.22 3.37 -3.03
N TYR A 161 -0.69 4.32 -3.28
CA TYR A 161 -1.39 5.06 -2.22
C TYR A 161 -2.77 4.46 -1.95
N VAL A 162 -3.42 3.97 -3.00
CA VAL A 162 -4.61 3.13 -2.93
C VAL A 162 -4.40 1.88 -3.76
N ARG A 163 -5.13 0.81 -3.42
CA ARG A 163 -5.30 -0.38 -4.26
C ARG A 163 -6.78 -0.59 -4.54
N LEU A 164 -7.13 -1.08 -5.73
CA LEU A 164 -8.50 -1.42 -6.10
C LEU A 164 -8.79 -2.88 -5.71
N GLU A 165 -9.88 -3.13 -4.99
CA GLU A 165 -10.36 -4.48 -4.64
C GLU A 165 -11.87 -4.53 -4.82
N LYS A 166 -12.40 -5.52 -5.56
CA LYS A 166 -13.83 -5.64 -5.88
C LYS A 166 -14.45 -4.31 -6.38
N LYS A 167 -13.75 -3.61 -7.29
CA LYS A 167 -14.07 -2.26 -7.83
C LYS A 167 -14.14 -1.11 -6.79
N ARG A 168 -13.74 -1.32 -5.53
CA ARG A 168 -13.69 -0.27 -4.48
C ARG A 168 -12.25 0.05 -4.07
N PHE A 169 -11.96 1.31 -3.79
CA PHE A 169 -10.64 1.75 -3.36
C PHE A 169 -10.36 1.42 -1.90
N ILE A 170 -9.14 0.97 -1.63
CA ILE A 170 -8.62 0.70 -0.30
C ILE A 170 -7.32 1.49 -0.11
N PRO A 171 -7.25 2.45 0.84
CA PRO A 171 -6.04 3.23 1.10
C PRO A 171 -4.99 2.38 1.80
N GLU A 172 -3.81 2.29 1.18
CA GLU A 172 -2.66 1.56 1.72
C GLU A 172 -1.95 2.36 2.82
N ASP A 173 -1.17 1.67 3.65
CA ASP A 173 -0.34 2.27 4.71
C ASP A 173 0.59 3.37 4.18
N ARG A 174 1.09 3.25 2.94
CA ARG A 174 1.87 4.29 2.28
C ARG A 174 1.04 5.52 1.95
N GLY A 175 -0.18 5.35 1.45
CA GLY A 175 -1.11 6.46 1.20
C GLY A 175 -1.43 7.19 2.50
N ARG A 176 -1.84 6.45 3.53
CA ARG A 176 -2.12 6.95 4.88
C ARG A 176 -0.95 7.73 5.48
N LEU A 177 0.28 7.22 5.34
CA LEU A 177 1.50 7.90 5.81
C LEU A 177 1.75 9.24 5.09
N VAL A 178 1.50 9.31 3.78
CA VAL A 178 1.65 10.55 3.00
C VAL A 178 0.53 11.53 3.33
N THR A 179 -0.71 11.07 3.48
CA THR A 179 -1.85 11.89 3.91
C THR A 179 -1.57 12.51 5.28
N ALA A 180 -1.22 11.70 6.29
CA ALA A 180 -0.90 12.17 7.63
C ALA A 180 0.21 13.23 7.63
N PHE A 181 1.30 12.99 6.89
CA PHE A 181 2.39 13.96 6.76
C PHE A 181 1.94 15.28 6.12
N LEU A 182 1.11 15.22 5.08
CA LEU A 182 0.62 16.43 4.40
C LEU A 182 -0.43 17.17 5.23
N THR A 183 -1.32 16.47 5.93
CA THR A 183 -2.29 17.09 6.85
C THR A 183 -1.57 17.77 8.02
N SER A 184 -0.64 17.07 8.68
CA SER A 184 0.07 17.57 9.87
C SER A 184 1.05 18.73 9.59
N PHE A 185 1.66 18.80 8.40
CA PHE A 185 2.71 19.81 8.11
C PHE A 185 2.42 20.73 6.91
N PHE A 186 1.46 20.39 6.06
CA PHE A 186 1.15 21.13 4.83
C PHE A 186 -0.36 21.33 4.62
N GLN A 187 -1.17 21.35 5.71
CA GLN A 187 -2.64 21.34 5.71
C GLN A 187 -3.29 22.13 4.56
N ARG A 188 -2.91 23.41 4.39
CA ARG A 188 -3.38 24.31 3.31
C ARG A 188 -3.32 23.69 1.90
N TYR A 189 -2.29 22.88 1.61
CA TYR A 189 -2.05 22.28 0.29
C TYR A 189 -2.77 20.93 0.10
N VAL A 190 -3.53 20.46 1.09
CA VAL A 190 -4.44 19.31 0.99
C VAL A 190 -5.90 19.65 1.36
N GLU A 191 -6.18 20.90 1.71
CA GLU A 191 -7.54 21.42 1.84
C GLU A 191 -8.26 21.43 0.50
N TYR A 192 -9.51 20.95 0.49
CA TYR A 192 -10.32 20.83 -0.73
C TYR A 192 -10.54 22.20 -1.39
N ASN A 193 -10.92 23.21 -0.59
CA ASN A 193 -11.19 24.57 -1.07
C ASN A 193 -9.96 25.18 -1.75
N PHE A 194 -8.77 25.14 -1.12
CA PHE A 194 -7.53 25.64 -1.72
C PHE A 194 -7.20 24.95 -3.05
N THR A 195 -7.52 23.65 -3.16
CA THR A 195 -7.30 22.89 -4.39
C THR A 195 -8.27 23.31 -5.50
N ALA A 196 -9.55 23.48 -5.17
CA ALA A 196 -10.58 23.96 -6.09
C ALA A 196 -10.34 25.42 -6.54
N ASP A 197 -9.94 26.30 -5.61
CA ASP A 197 -9.56 27.69 -5.86
C ASP A 197 -8.38 27.78 -6.85
N LEU A 198 -7.40 26.85 -6.73
CA LEU A 198 -6.25 26.79 -7.61
C LEU A 198 -6.64 26.34 -9.03
N GLU A 199 -7.49 25.32 -9.16
CA GLU A 199 -8.03 24.91 -10.47
C GLU A 199 -8.85 26.05 -11.10
N GLY A 200 -9.65 26.79 -10.31
CA GLY A 200 -10.35 27.99 -10.77
C GLY A 200 -9.41 29.11 -11.26
N GLN A 201 -8.26 29.31 -10.60
CA GLN A 201 -7.22 30.24 -11.07
C GLN A 201 -6.57 29.76 -12.38
N LEU A 202 -6.47 28.46 -12.63
CA LEU A 202 -5.96 27.92 -13.91
C LEU A 202 -6.99 28.08 -15.04
N ASP A 203 -8.28 27.97 -14.75
CA ASP A 203 -9.37 28.30 -15.69
C ASP A 203 -9.42 29.81 -15.99
N ASP A 204 -9.20 30.67 -14.99
CA ASP A 204 -9.08 32.13 -15.16
C ASP A 204 -7.86 32.53 -16.00
N VAL A 205 -6.71 31.88 -15.79
CA VAL A 205 -5.52 32.02 -16.64
C VAL A 205 -5.82 31.60 -18.08
N SER A 206 -6.50 30.46 -18.26
CA SER A 206 -6.87 29.94 -19.59
C SER A 206 -7.89 30.83 -20.31
N GLY A 207 -8.79 31.47 -19.56
CA GLY A 207 -9.72 32.50 -20.02
C GLY A 207 -9.11 33.90 -20.17
N GLY A 208 -7.80 34.07 -19.93
CA GLY A 208 -7.09 35.34 -20.08
C GLY A 208 -7.42 36.41 -19.03
N ARG A 209 -8.08 36.02 -17.92
CA ARG A 209 -8.48 36.92 -16.83
C ARG A 209 -7.33 37.22 -15.85
N ILE A 210 -6.35 36.32 -15.74
CA ILE A 210 -5.19 36.45 -14.83
C ILE A 210 -3.89 36.09 -15.60
N ASP A 211 -2.78 36.78 -15.33
CA ASP A 211 -1.45 36.36 -15.83
C ASP A 211 -0.91 35.17 -15.03
N TRP A 212 -0.54 34.11 -15.73
CA TRP A 212 -0.01 32.87 -15.14
C TRP A 212 1.26 33.08 -14.28
N LYS A 213 2.06 34.12 -14.57
CA LYS A 213 3.27 34.46 -13.79
C LYS A 213 2.97 35.26 -12.52
N THR A 214 1.71 35.59 -12.27
CA THR A 214 1.21 36.06 -10.97
C THR A 214 0.85 34.84 -10.13
N VAL A 215 -0.05 33.98 -10.63
CA VAL A 215 -0.47 32.72 -9.97
C VAL A 215 0.73 31.88 -9.52
N LEU A 216 1.66 31.56 -10.43
CA LEU A 216 2.85 30.77 -10.10
C LEU A 216 3.77 31.43 -9.06
N ARG A 217 3.83 32.77 -9.03
CA ARG A 217 4.72 33.52 -8.13
C ARG A 217 4.15 33.58 -6.73
N ASP A 218 2.86 33.80 -6.60
CA ASP A 218 2.17 33.89 -5.32
C ASP A 218 2.02 32.49 -4.69
N PHE A 219 1.74 31.47 -5.50
CA PHE A 219 1.85 30.06 -5.10
C PHE A 219 3.27 29.72 -4.62
N TRP A 220 4.31 29.98 -5.45
CA TRP A 220 5.68 29.62 -5.10
C TRP A 220 6.18 30.35 -3.85
N ARG A 221 5.83 31.64 -3.69
CA ARG A 221 6.18 32.41 -2.50
C ARG A 221 5.61 31.77 -1.24
N ALA A 222 4.31 31.46 -1.21
CA ALA A 222 3.67 30.81 -0.07
C ALA A 222 4.21 29.39 0.19
N PHE A 223 4.46 28.61 -0.87
CA PHE A 223 4.93 27.23 -0.75
C PHE A 223 6.39 27.14 -0.29
N SER A 224 7.26 28.02 -0.79
CA SER A 224 8.66 28.12 -0.37
C SER A 224 8.80 28.49 1.11
N GLN A 225 7.92 29.36 1.63
CA GLN A 225 7.90 29.72 3.05
C GLN A 225 7.50 28.51 3.92
N ALA A 226 6.40 27.83 3.58
CA ALA A 226 5.96 26.62 4.30
C ALA A 226 7.02 25.50 4.27
N ILE A 227 7.82 25.39 3.21
CA ILE A 227 8.96 24.45 3.15
C ILE A 227 10.05 24.83 4.14
N GLU A 228 10.49 26.09 4.19
CA GLU A 228 11.57 26.51 5.10
C GLU A 228 11.12 26.46 6.57
N GLU A 229 9.86 26.80 6.89
CA GLU A 229 9.27 26.62 8.22
C GLU A 229 9.23 25.12 8.63
N THR A 230 8.76 24.24 7.74
CA THR A 230 8.74 22.78 7.98
C THR A 230 10.15 22.19 8.12
N ARG A 231 11.14 22.79 7.47
CA ARG A 231 12.53 22.32 7.45
C ARG A 231 13.27 22.52 8.79
N GLU A 232 12.78 23.39 9.67
CA GLU A 232 13.31 23.53 11.03
C GLU A 232 12.93 22.34 11.93
N LEU A 233 11.90 21.57 11.57
CA LEU A 233 11.46 20.40 12.32
C LEU A 233 12.48 19.25 12.25
N SER A 234 12.75 18.63 13.39
CA SER A 234 13.58 17.42 13.43
C SER A 234 12.84 16.20 12.92
N ILE A 235 13.59 15.26 12.33
CA ILE A 235 13.06 13.95 11.90
C ILE A 235 12.45 13.17 13.08
N GLY A 236 12.88 13.44 14.32
CA GLY A 236 12.28 12.88 15.53
C GLY A 236 10.83 13.32 15.71
N GLN A 237 10.59 14.64 15.75
CA GLN A 237 9.26 15.23 15.89
C GLN A 237 8.31 14.76 14.77
N VAL A 238 8.78 14.74 13.51
CA VAL A 238 8.00 14.24 12.38
C VAL A 238 7.61 12.76 12.55
N ILE A 239 8.48 11.92 13.10
CA ILE A 239 8.14 10.51 13.40
C ILE A 239 7.17 10.41 14.57
N GLU A 240 7.32 11.23 15.61
CA GLU A 240 6.47 11.24 16.80
C GLU A 240 5.02 11.64 16.43
N THR A 241 4.83 12.75 15.70
CA THR A 241 3.51 13.16 15.20
C THR A 241 2.84 12.07 14.34
N LEU A 242 3.59 11.44 13.42
CA LEU A 242 3.06 10.39 12.55
C LEU A 242 2.78 9.08 13.31
N ASP A 243 3.52 8.77 14.38
CA ASP A 243 3.27 7.61 15.23
C ASP A 243 2.04 7.82 16.13
N GLU A 244 1.74 9.06 16.52
CA GLU A 244 0.52 9.43 17.24
C GLU A 244 -0.70 9.39 16.30
N GLU A 245 -0.67 10.11 15.17
CA GLU A 245 -1.77 10.23 14.22
C GLU A 245 -2.18 8.85 13.64
N LEU A 246 -1.22 8.05 13.20
CA LEU A 246 -1.46 6.72 12.63
C LEU A 246 -1.49 5.61 13.69
N GLY A 247 -1.35 5.95 14.97
CA GLY A 247 -1.24 4.99 16.07
C GLY A 247 -2.43 4.03 16.16
N ARG A 248 -3.66 4.53 15.98
CA ARG A 248 -4.88 3.70 15.98
C ARG A 248 -5.00 2.76 14.78
N HIS A 249 -4.38 3.10 13.64
CA HIS A 249 -4.40 2.29 12.42
C HIS A 249 -3.36 1.18 12.47
N PHE A 250 -2.14 1.47 12.94
CA PHE A 250 -1.07 0.47 13.03
C PHE A 250 -1.15 -0.44 14.26
N PHE A 251 -1.81 0.03 15.33
CA PHE A 251 -1.95 -0.64 16.61
C PHE A 251 -3.43 -0.57 17.07
N PRO A 252 -4.36 -1.24 16.36
CA PRO A 252 -5.76 -1.32 16.76
C PRO A 252 -5.91 -2.07 18.08
N ASP A 253 -6.94 -1.74 18.85
CA ASP A 253 -7.24 -2.39 20.12
C ASP A 253 -7.69 -3.86 19.89
N PRO A 254 -7.00 -4.86 20.46
CA PRO A 254 -7.40 -6.28 20.35
C PRO A 254 -8.62 -6.64 21.21
N GLY A 255 -9.08 -5.76 22.12
CA GLY A 255 -10.22 -6.01 23.00
C GLY A 255 -9.95 -6.94 24.19
N ASP A 256 -8.75 -7.51 24.30
CA ASP A 256 -8.31 -8.36 25.42
C ASP A 256 -7.70 -7.59 26.60
N GLY A 257 -7.59 -6.27 26.49
CA GLY A 257 -6.98 -5.39 27.50
C GLY A 257 -5.46 -5.32 27.48
N SER A 258 -4.78 -5.91 26.47
CA SER A 258 -3.33 -5.78 26.29
C SER A 258 -2.94 -4.48 25.57
N ASP A 259 -1.73 -3.93 25.82
CA ASP A 259 -1.21 -2.76 25.07
C ASP A 259 -1.02 -3.13 23.59
N PRO A 260 -1.75 -2.50 22.64
CA PRO A 260 -1.64 -2.78 21.21
C PRO A 260 -0.23 -2.57 20.63
N ARG A 261 0.62 -1.81 21.34
CA ARG A 261 2.01 -1.53 20.98
C ARG A 261 3.01 -2.45 21.69
N ARG A 262 2.58 -3.50 22.39
CA ARG A 262 3.49 -4.46 23.02
C ARG A 262 4.21 -5.30 21.96
N CYS A 263 5.55 -5.28 21.95
CA CYS A 263 6.34 -6.05 20.97
C CYS A 263 6.20 -7.57 21.22
N PRO A 264 5.71 -8.37 20.25
CA PRO A 264 5.48 -9.80 20.44
C PRO A 264 6.79 -10.59 20.64
N ALA A 265 7.90 -10.12 20.06
CA ALA A 265 9.18 -10.81 20.10
C ALA A 265 9.99 -10.63 21.41
N CYS A 266 9.56 -9.74 22.32
CA CYS A 266 10.26 -9.54 23.60
C CYS A 266 9.37 -9.18 24.79
N GLY A 267 8.07 -8.94 24.60
CA GLY A 267 7.08 -8.71 25.66
C GLY A 267 7.23 -7.44 26.50
N ALA A 268 8.37 -6.74 26.41
CA ALA A 268 8.76 -5.63 27.29
C ALA A 268 9.20 -4.35 26.54
N GLY A 269 9.16 -4.34 25.21
CA GLY A 269 9.46 -3.15 24.40
C GLY A 269 8.22 -2.65 23.67
N ARG A 270 8.01 -1.33 23.66
CA ARG A 270 6.94 -0.68 22.88
C ARG A 270 7.29 -0.69 21.38
N LEU A 271 6.28 -0.82 20.53
CA LEU A 271 6.38 -0.66 19.08
C LEU A 271 6.07 0.79 18.69
N SER A 272 6.86 1.34 17.77
CA SER A 272 6.61 2.63 17.14
C SER A 272 6.91 2.58 15.64
N LEU A 273 6.34 3.52 14.90
CA LEU A 273 6.77 3.92 13.58
C LEU A 273 8.24 4.38 13.61
N LYS A 274 9.00 4.04 12.58
CA LYS A 274 10.40 4.42 12.37
C LYS A 274 10.68 4.59 10.87
N LEU A 275 11.52 5.56 10.50
CA LEU A 275 11.96 5.77 9.12
C LEU A 275 13.29 5.04 8.86
N GLY A 276 13.42 4.44 7.68
CA GLY A 276 14.63 3.78 7.23
C GLY A 276 14.89 3.95 5.74
N ARG A 277 16.04 3.43 5.27
CA ARG A 277 16.46 3.52 3.86
C ARG A 277 15.45 2.97 2.85
N TYR A 278 14.59 2.06 3.27
CA TYR A 278 13.60 1.37 2.43
C TYR A 278 12.17 1.83 2.73
N GLY A 279 12.00 3.04 3.28
CA GLY A 279 10.71 3.59 3.70
C GLY A 279 10.45 3.43 5.21
N ALA A 280 9.20 3.66 5.58
CA ALA A 280 8.74 3.53 6.95
C ALA A 280 8.48 2.07 7.35
N PHE A 281 8.72 1.75 8.61
CA PHE A 281 8.50 0.45 9.21
C PHE A 281 8.15 0.60 10.70
N ILE A 282 7.48 -0.39 11.28
CA ILE A 282 7.25 -0.46 12.72
C ILE A 282 8.41 -1.22 13.34
N GLY A 283 8.98 -0.72 14.44
CA GLY A 283 10.12 -1.34 15.11
C GLY A 283 10.07 -1.22 16.62
N CYS A 284 10.63 -2.22 17.31
CA CYS A 284 10.71 -2.22 18.76
C CYS A 284 11.58 -1.05 19.29
N GLY A 285 11.17 -0.45 20.40
CA GLY A 285 11.92 0.56 21.16
C GLY A 285 13.24 0.01 21.71
N ASN A 286 13.26 -1.24 22.19
CA ASN A 286 14.39 -1.86 22.88
C ASN A 286 15.54 -2.30 21.94
N TYR A 287 15.70 -1.64 20.79
CA TYR A 287 16.87 -1.82 19.92
C TYR A 287 18.13 -1.24 20.60
N PRO A 288 19.29 -1.92 20.58
CA PRO A 288 19.66 -3.07 19.74
C PRO A 288 19.35 -4.47 20.31
N ALA A 289 18.85 -4.55 21.55
CA ALA A 289 18.59 -5.83 22.24
C ALA A 289 17.42 -6.60 21.62
N CYS A 290 16.34 -5.92 21.23
CA CYS A 290 15.30 -6.46 20.37
C CYS A 290 15.41 -5.88 18.95
N ARG A 291 15.37 -6.75 17.93
CA ARG A 291 15.48 -6.37 16.51
C ARG A 291 14.22 -6.61 15.70
N TYR A 292 13.08 -6.81 16.37
CA TYR A 292 11.77 -6.99 15.71
C TYR A 292 11.39 -5.74 14.91
N THR A 293 11.06 -5.95 13.63
CA THR A 293 10.59 -4.93 12.70
C THR A 293 9.53 -5.49 11.75
N ARG A 294 8.38 -4.80 11.64
CA ARG A 294 7.28 -5.10 10.71
C ARG A 294 7.29 -4.04 9.60
N ARG A 295 7.29 -4.44 8.32
CA ARG A 295 7.17 -3.49 7.20
C ARG A 295 5.73 -2.97 7.11
N LEU A 296 5.55 -1.74 6.63
CA LEU A 296 4.23 -1.18 6.29
C LEU A 296 3.78 -1.54 4.87
N VAL A 297 4.72 -1.80 3.96
CA VAL A 297 4.38 -2.16 2.59
C VAL A 297 4.09 -3.66 2.51
N VAL A 298 2.82 -3.99 2.26
CA VAL A 298 2.45 -5.27 1.65
C VAL A 298 2.87 -5.19 0.18
N GLU A 299 3.85 -6.00 -0.23
CA GLU A 299 4.24 -6.07 -1.64
C GLU A 299 3.08 -6.68 -2.44
N SER A 300 2.58 -5.95 -3.46
CA SER A 300 1.36 -6.30 -4.20
C SER A 300 1.51 -7.63 -4.95
N GLY A 301 1.02 -8.70 -4.33
CA GLY A 301 0.93 -10.04 -4.89
C GLY A 301 -0.07 -10.85 -4.07
N GLU A 302 -0.90 -11.64 -4.75
CA GLU A 302 -2.00 -12.38 -4.15
C GLU A 302 -1.46 -13.47 -3.20
N ASN A 303 -1.39 -13.15 -1.92
CA ASN A 303 -1.36 -14.07 -0.77
C ASN A 303 -1.46 -13.24 0.51
N GLY A 304 -2.68 -13.09 1.04
CA GLY A 304 -2.98 -12.37 2.29
C GLY A 304 -2.52 -13.12 3.55
N ALA A 305 -1.27 -13.57 3.58
CA ALA A 305 -0.63 -14.11 4.78
C ALA A 305 0.03 -12.98 5.57
N GLU A 306 -0.17 -12.99 6.88
CA GLU A 306 0.24 -11.91 7.79
C GLU A 306 1.74 -11.57 7.68
N GLY A 307 2.07 -10.34 8.05
CA GLY A 307 3.43 -9.80 8.05
C GLY A 307 4.36 -10.38 9.12
N ASP A 308 4.25 -11.67 9.45
CA ASP A 308 5.14 -12.34 10.39
C ASP A 308 6.55 -12.48 9.81
N THR A 309 7.39 -11.53 10.17
CA THR A 309 8.85 -11.59 10.02
C THR A 309 9.54 -12.30 11.18
N GLY A 310 8.78 -12.78 12.16
CA GLY A 310 9.24 -13.65 13.23
C GLY A 310 9.49 -15.10 12.78
N PRO A 311 9.90 -15.96 13.73
CA PRO A 311 10.03 -17.38 13.49
C PRO A 311 8.73 -18.12 13.88
N ARG A 312 7.91 -18.52 12.90
CA ARG A 312 6.78 -19.41 13.16
C ARG A 312 7.32 -20.78 13.57
N ALA A 313 7.18 -21.13 14.84
CA ALA A 313 7.58 -22.42 15.37
C ALA A 313 6.63 -23.53 14.89
N LEU A 314 7.18 -24.67 14.49
CA LEU A 314 6.42 -25.85 14.06
C LEU A 314 6.41 -26.99 15.10
N GLY A 315 7.36 -26.95 16.04
CA GLY A 315 7.60 -27.99 17.03
C GLY A 315 9.10 -28.19 17.28
N ALA A 316 9.44 -29.29 17.92
CA ALA A 316 10.82 -29.79 17.99
C ALA A 316 10.98 -30.99 17.06
N ASP A 317 12.16 -31.12 16.46
CA ASP A 317 12.54 -32.30 15.69
C ASP A 317 12.65 -33.54 16.60
N PRO A 318 11.96 -34.67 16.30
CA PRO A 318 12.05 -35.89 17.09
C PRO A 318 13.45 -36.51 17.20
N GLU A 319 14.35 -36.29 16.21
CA GLU A 319 15.69 -36.87 16.23
C GLU A 319 16.70 -36.03 17.04
N THR A 320 16.72 -34.71 16.86
CA THR A 320 17.70 -33.82 17.51
C THR A 320 17.16 -33.04 18.71
N GLY A 321 15.85 -33.02 18.94
CA GLY A 321 15.19 -32.19 19.96
C GLY A 321 15.25 -30.68 19.68
N GLN A 322 15.76 -30.25 18.52
CA GLN A 322 15.94 -28.83 18.21
C GLN A 322 14.65 -28.19 17.66
N PRO A 323 14.37 -26.92 17.97
CA PRO A 323 13.18 -26.24 17.48
C PRO A 323 13.21 -26.05 15.97
N VAL A 324 12.15 -26.47 15.28
CA VAL A 324 11.95 -26.26 13.85
C VAL A 324 11.15 -24.96 13.65
N THR A 325 11.67 -24.05 12.83
CA THR A 325 11.06 -22.73 12.60
C THR A 325 10.99 -22.36 11.12
N VAL A 326 9.86 -21.83 10.67
CA VAL A 326 9.73 -21.15 9.37
C VAL A 326 10.08 -19.68 9.55
N ARG A 327 10.93 -19.13 8.67
CA ARG A 327 11.41 -17.74 8.74
C ARG A 327 11.38 -17.08 7.36
N LYS A 328 11.12 -15.77 7.31
CA LYS A 328 11.14 -14.98 6.06
C LYS A 328 12.56 -14.44 5.79
N GLY A 329 13.11 -14.71 4.60
CA GLY A 329 14.47 -14.33 4.21
C GLY A 329 14.53 -13.50 2.93
N PRO A 330 15.72 -12.95 2.58
CA PRO A 330 15.90 -12.11 1.38
C PRO A 330 15.79 -12.88 0.05
N TYR A 331 15.56 -14.20 0.09
CA TYR A 331 15.37 -15.07 -1.07
C TYR A 331 14.07 -15.89 -0.98
N GLY A 332 13.12 -15.46 -0.15
CA GLY A 332 11.88 -16.18 0.16
C GLY A 332 11.87 -16.80 1.57
N HIS A 333 10.83 -17.58 1.87
CA HIS A 333 10.70 -18.31 3.12
C HIS A 333 11.67 -19.51 3.19
N TYR A 334 12.10 -19.85 4.40
CA TYR A 334 12.96 -21.01 4.65
C TYR A 334 12.62 -21.68 5.99
N VAL A 335 12.80 -22.99 6.04
CA VAL A 335 12.82 -23.77 7.29
C VAL A 335 14.23 -23.68 7.89
N GLN A 336 14.33 -23.56 9.21
CA GLN A 336 15.57 -23.66 9.96
C GLN A 336 15.39 -24.60 11.18
N LEU A 337 16.31 -25.54 11.31
CA LEU A 337 16.48 -26.39 12.50
C LEU A 337 17.42 -25.70 13.49
N GLY A 338 16.96 -25.48 14.72
CA GLY A 338 17.73 -24.88 15.79
C GLY A 338 17.95 -23.37 15.67
N GLU A 339 18.57 -22.79 16.70
CA GLU A 339 19.02 -21.40 16.76
C GLU A 339 20.52 -21.30 16.43
N PRO A 340 21.00 -20.20 15.81
CA PRO A 340 22.41 -19.99 15.54
C PRO A 340 23.17 -19.60 16.82
N ASN A 341 23.69 -20.58 17.54
CA ASN A 341 24.47 -20.37 18.76
C ASN A 341 25.74 -19.52 18.51
N GLY A 342 26.00 -18.57 19.42
CA GLY A 342 27.32 -17.93 19.58
C GLY A 342 27.49 -16.52 18.98
N ASP A 343 27.26 -15.50 19.81
CA ASP A 343 27.98 -14.20 19.72
C ASP A 343 29.28 -14.22 20.55
N THR A 344 29.80 -15.43 20.82
CA THR A 344 31.01 -15.73 21.59
C THR A 344 31.96 -16.59 20.75
N GLY A 345 33.26 -16.29 20.82
CA GLY A 345 34.23 -16.76 19.83
C GLY A 345 34.71 -18.20 19.99
N LYS A 346 33.96 -19.16 19.44
CA LYS A 346 34.45 -20.43 18.85
C LYS A 346 33.45 -20.91 17.78
N GLU A 347 33.80 -21.95 17.03
CA GLU A 347 33.23 -22.27 15.70
C GLU A 347 31.71 -22.11 15.56
N LYS A 348 31.31 -21.32 14.55
CA LYS A 348 29.89 -21.07 14.23
C LYS A 348 29.29 -22.28 13.54
N GLU A 349 28.66 -23.15 14.32
CA GLU A 349 27.67 -24.09 13.80
C GLU A 349 26.58 -23.30 13.04
N LYS A 350 26.39 -23.65 11.77
CA LYS A 350 25.38 -23.02 10.91
C LYS A 350 24.15 -23.91 10.96
N PRO A 351 23.01 -23.45 11.53
CA PRO A 351 21.82 -24.27 11.63
C PRO A 351 21.38 -24.78 10.25
N LYS A 352 20.91 -26.03 10.20
CA LYS A 352 20.46 -26.67 8.96
C LYS A 352 19.24 -25.90 8.46
N ARG A 353 19.26 -25.48 7.19
CA ARG A 353 18.24 -24.61 6.62
C ARG A 353 17.99 -24.89 5.15
N VAL A 354 16.72 -24.86 4.75
CA VAL A 354 16.27 -25.16 3.39
C VAL A 354 15.17 -24.18 3.00
N SER A 355 15.28 -23.57 1.82
CA SER A 355 14.25 -22.68 1.28
C SER A 355 12.98 -23.44 0.91
N LEU A 356 11.81 -22.85 1.11
CA LEU A 356 10.56 -23.42 0.62
C LEU A 356 10.55 -23.43 -0.93
N PRO A 357 9.91 -24.42 -1.58
CA PRO A 357 9.61 -24.38 -3.01
C PRO A 357 8.78 -23.15 -3.39
N ARG A 358 8.85 -22.75 -4.67
CA ARG A 358 7.93 -21.74 -5.22
C ARG A 358 6.52 -22.32 -5.29
N GLY A 359 5.53 -21.58 -4.82
CA GLY A 359 4.12 -22.00 -4.77
C GLY A 359 3.66 -22.57 -3.42
N MET A 360 4.59 -22.98 -2.54
CA MET A 360 4.25 -23.46 -1.19
C MET A 360 4.01 -22.27 -0.24
N ALA A 361 2.82 -22.15 0.35
CA ALA A 361 2.53 -21.07 1.28
C ALA A 361 3.19 -21.34 2.66
N PRO A 362 3.69 -20.30 3.37
CA PRO A 362 4.38 -20.48 4.65
C PRO A 362 3.45 -20.92 5.79
N GLY A 363 2.13 -20.82 5.64
CA GLY A 363 1.12 -21.31 6.59
C GLY A 363 0.86 -22.81 6.49
N GLU A 364 0.89 -23.37 5.26
CA GLU A 364 0.59 -24.78 4.95
C GLU A 364 1.68 -25.76 5.40
N VAL A 365 2.85 -25.27 5.82
CA VAL A 365 3.97 -26.11 6.24
C VAL A 365 3.76 -26.59 7.67
N ASP A 366 3.44 -27.87 7.82
CA ASP A 366 3.49 -28.60 9.09
C ASP A 366 4.93 -29.07 9.45
N LEU A 367 5.08 -29.71 10.61
CA LEU A 367 6.36 -30.21 11.11
C LEU A 367 6.96 -31.30 10.22
N ASP A 368 6.15 -32.25 9.74
CA ASP A 368 6.62 -33.40 8.95
C ASP A 368 7.10 -32.97 7.56
N ARG A 369 6.38 -32.05 6.92
CA ARG A 369 6.76 -31.40 5.65
C ARG A 369 8.03 -30.57 5.82
N ALA A 370 8.21 -29.90 6.96
CA ALA A 370 9.43 -29.16 7.28
C ALA A 370 10.63 -30.07 7.53
N LEU A 371 10.46 -31.20 8.22
CA LEU A 371 11.49 -32.23 8.41
C LEU A 371 11.86 -32.89 7.07
N ALA A 372 10.88 -33.20 6.22
CA ALA A 372 11.11 -33.73 4.87
C ALA A 372 11.90 -32.75 3.98
N LEU A 373 11.64 -31.43 4.08
CA LEU A 373 12.46 -30.40 3.43
C LEU A 373 13.88 -30.34 4.02
N LEU A 374 14.02 -30.39 5.35
CA LEU A 374 15.32 -30.41 6.04
C LEU A 374 16.13 -31.68 5.74
N ALA A 375 15.51 -32.79 5.36
CA ALA A 375 16.19 -34.04 4.98
C ALA A 375 16.89 -33.96 3.62
N LEU A 376 16.59 -32.99 2.77
CA LEU A 376 17.19 -32.84 1.44
C LEU A 376 18.72 -32.58 1.51
N PRO A 377 19.51 -33.09 0.53
CA PRO A 377 19.09 -33.75 -0.72
C PRO A 377 18.66 -35.21 -0.55
N ARG A 378 17.55 -35.58 -1.21
CA ARG A 378 17.02 -36.96 -1.25
C ARG A 378 17.60 -37.71 -2.46
N VAL A 379 17.93 -38.99 -2.30
CA VAL A 379 18.19 -39.89 -3.45
C VAL A 379 16.85 -40.31 -4.07
N VAL A 380 16.70 -40.11 -5.38
CA VAL A 380 15.51 -40.47 -6.16
C VAL A 380 15.60 -41.89 -6.72
N GLY A 381 16.82 -42.32 -7.06
CA GLY A 381 17.12 -43.65 -7.58
C GLY A 381 18.38 -43.65 -8.46
N VAL A 382 18.74 -44.82 -8.99
CA VAL A 382 19.86 -45.00 -9.91
C VAL A 382 19.38 -44.83 -11.35
N HIS A 383 20.11 -44.06 -12.16
CA HIS A 383 19.75 -43.81 -13.56
C HIS A 383 20.00 -45.07 -14.44
N PRO A 384 19.01 -45.55 -15.22
CA PRO A 384 19.08 -46.86 -15.87
C PRO A 384 20.20 -46.99 -16.93
N GLU A 385 20.49 -45.92 -17.68
CA GLU A 385 21.53 -45.96 -18.74
C GLU A 385 22.97 -45.77 -18.24
N THR A 386 23.17 -45.23 -17.02
CA THR A 386 24.48 -44.69 -16.57
C THR A 386 24.91 -45.20 -15.21
N HIS A 387 24.02 -45.86 -14.46
CA HIS A 387 24.25 -46.41 -13.13
C HIS A 387 24.71 -45.41 -12.05
N GLU A 388 24.69 -44.10 -12.33
CA GLU A 388 24.91 -43.05 -11.31
C GLU A 388 23.60 -42.69 -10.59
N GLU A 389 23.73 -42.24 -9.34
CA GLU A 389 22.60 -41.77 -8.52
C GLU A 389 22.03 -40.43 -9.01
N ILE A 390 20.69 -40.34 -9.00
CA ILE A 390 19.95 -39.09 -9.15
C ILE A 390 19.56 -38.58 -7.77
N THR A 391 19.89 -37.33 -7.47
CA THR A 391 19.54 -36.64 -6.22
C THR A 391 18.64 -35.44 -6.48
N ALA A 392 17.60 -35.28 -5.66
CA ALA A 392 16.70 -34.14 -5.66
C ALA A 392 17.01 -33.21 -4.47
N GLY A 393 16.95 -31.89 -4.68
CA GLY A 393 17.18 -30.92 -3.61
C GLY A 393 16.79 -29.50 -4.00
N ILE A 394 16.90 -28.57 -3.05
CA ILE A 394 16.59 -27.15 -3.26
C ILE A 394 17.88 -26.34 -3.24
N GLY A 395 18.10 -25.52 -4.28
CA GLY A 395 19.29 -24.69 -4.45
C GLY A 395 18.94 -23.22 -4.60
N ARG A 396 19.96 -22.37 -4.82
CA ARG A 396 19.81 -20.91 -4.94
C ARG A 396 18.86 -20.43 -6.06
N PHE A 397 18.47 -21.32 -6.96
CA PHE A 397 17.59 -21.05 -8.10
C PHE A 397 16.26 -21.81 -8.03
N GLY A 398 15.94 -22.43 -6.89
CA GLY A 398 14.78 -23.30 -6.70
C GLY A 398 15.13 -24.81 -6.69
N PRO A 399 14.12 -25.69 -6.78
CA PRO A 399 14.32 -27.13 -6.79
C PRO A 399 15.04 -27.65 -8.04
N TYR A 400 15.86 -28.69 -7.86
CA TYR A 400 16.66 -29.29 -8.93
C TYR A 400 16.86 -30.79 -8.75
N LEU A 401 17.11 -31.46 -9.88
CA LEU A 401 17.72 -32.78 -9.97
C LEU A 401 19.21 -32.62 -10.29
N LYS A 402 20.05 -33.42 -9.65
CA LYS A 402 21.47 -33.60 -9.95
C LYS A 402 21.74 -35.05 -10.31
N HIS A 403 22.48 -35.26 -11.38
CA HIS A 403 22.97 -36.56 -11.86
C HIS A 403 24.41 -36.36 -12.32
N GLY A 404 25.37 -37.04 -11.68
CA GLY A 404 26.80 -36.82 -11.89
C GLY A 404 27.21 -35.34 -11.73
N THR A 405 27.60 -34.72 -12.84
CA THR A 405 27.92 -33.28 -12.96
C THR A 405 26.79 -32.41 -13.53
N MET A 406 25.70 -33.02 -13.99
CA MET A 406 24.55 -32.33 -14.59
C MET A 406 23.54 -31.87 -13.54
N TYR A 407 22.92 -30.72 -13.82
CA TYR A 407 21.87 -30.11 -12.99
C TYR A 407 20.69 -29.70 -13.89
N LYS A 408 19.47 -30.08 -13.52
CA LYS A 408 18.21 -29.72 -14.19
C LYS A 408 17.25 -29.15 -13.15
N SER A 409 16.75 -27.93 -13.34
CA SER A 409 15.66 -27.38 -12.52
C SER A 409 14.36 -28.14 -12.76
N LEU A 410 13.56 -28.30 -11.70
CA LEU A 410 12.20 -28.82 -11.79
C LEU A 410 11.22 -27.74 -12.32
N ALA A 411 10.11 -28.18 -12.89
CA ALA A 411 8.98 -27.32 -13.25
C ALA A 411 8.13 -26.97 -12.01
N ALA A 412 7.08 -26.17 -12.17
CA ALA A 412 6.12 -25.90 -11.10
C ALA A 412 5.32 -27.17 -10.71
N ASP A 413 5.09 -28.06 -11.67
CA ASP A 413 4.26 -29.26 -11.54
C ASP A 413 5.01 -30.46 -10.90
N ASP A 414 6.31 -30.32 -10.63
CA ASP A 414 7.21 -31.38 -10.15
C ASP A 414 7.64 -31.13 -8.69
N ASP A 415 6.95 -31.71 -7.70
CA ASP A 415 7.35 -31.63 -6.29
C ASP A 415 8.65 -32.40 -6.01
N VAL A 416 9.65 -31.68 -5.50
CA VAL A 416 10.98 -32.17 -5.12
C VAL A 416 10.95 -33.26 -4.04
N LEU A 417 9.89 -33.33 -3.24
CA LEU A 417 9.72 -34.33 -2.19
C LEU A 417 9.17 -35.66 -2.72
N THR A 418 8.45 -35.67 -3.85
CA THR A 418 7.70 -36.83 -4.35
C THR A 418 8.13 -37.33 -5.73
N ILE A 419 8.94 -36.56 -6.48
CA ILE A 419 9.35 -36.90 -7.84
C ILE A 419 9.96 -38.31 -7.96
N GLY A 420 9.38 -39.12 -8.85
CA GLY A 420 9.82 -40.49 -9.14
C GLY A 420 10.90 -40.59 -10.21
N LEU A 421 11.66 -41.69 -10.19
CA LEU A 421 12.79 -41.99 -11.07
C LEU A 421 12.47 -41.77 -12.56
N ASN A 422 11.34 -42.29 -13.05
CA ASN A 422 10.94 -42.20 -14.46
C ASN A 422 10.81 -40.74 -14.94
N ARG A 423 10.23 -39.87 -14.12
CA ARG A 423 10.08 -38.43 -14.41
C ARG A 423 11.42 -37.72 -14.34
N ALA A 424 12.27 -38.08 -13.37
CA ALA A 424 13.60 -37.51 -13.23
C ALA A 424 14.52 -37.82 -14.43
N VAL A 425 14.49 -39.05 -14.94
CA VAL A 425 15.23 -39.47 -16.15
C VAL A 425 14.76 -38.68 -17.38
N ALA A 426 13.45 -38.54 -17.58
CA ALA A 426 12.89 -37.76 -18.69
C ALA A 426 13.34 -36.29 -18.67
N LEU A 427 13.25 -35.63 -17.50
CA LEU A 427 13.69 -34.24 -17.33
C LEU A 427 15.20 -34.07 -17.57
N LEU A 428 16.04 -35.06 -17.23
CA LEU A 428 17.47 -35.03 -17.52
C LEU A 428 17.76 -35.20 -19.02
N ALA A 429 17.03 -36.07 -19.72
CA ALA A 429 17.20 -36.32 -21.15
C ALA A 429 16.95 -35.06 -22.00
N GLU A 430 15.88 -34.29 -21.71
CA GLU A 430 15.57 -33.00 -22.33
C GLU A 430 16.73 -31.99 -22.29
N GLY A 431 17.60 -32.07 -21.27
CA GLY A 431 18.67 -31.11 -21.03
C GLY A 431 19.72 -31.03 -22.15
N LYS A 432 19.84 -32.09 -22.98
CA LYS A 432 20.88 -32.21 -24.01
C LYS A 432 20.69 -31.26 -25.21
N GLY A 433 19.50 -30.71 -25.45
CA GLY A 433 19.14 -30.11 -26.75
C GLY A 433 19.37 -28.60 -26.97
N ARG A 434 19.73 -27.80 -25.96
CA ARG A 434 19.54 -26.32 -26.02
C ARG A 434 20.81 -25.43 -26.02
N ARG A 435 21.91 -25.90 -26.63
CA ARG A 435 23.16 -25.12 -26.84
C ARG A 435 23.66 -25.09 -28.30
N GLY A 436 22.76 -24.77 -29.23
CA GLY A 436 23.13 -24.37 -30.60
C GLY A 436 22.48 -23.03 -30.96
N ALA A 437 23.27 -22.07 -31.45
CA ALA A 437 22.71 -20.87 -32.09
C ALA A 437 22.28 -21.26 -33.51
N GLN A 438 21.10 -20.79 -33.96
CA GLN A 438 20.67 -21.03 -35.34
C GLN A 438 21.64 -20.35 -36.33
N PRO A 439 21.95 -20.98 -37.48
CA PRO A 439 22.72 -20.33 -38.54
C PRO A 439 21.91 -19.20 -39.16
N GLY A 440 22.38 -17.96 -39.00
CA GLY A 440 21.75 -16.77 -39.58
C GLY A 440 21.78 -16.74 -41.11
N ARG A 441 20.81 -16.03 -41.71
CA ARG A 441 20.63 -15.87 -43.17
C ARG A 441 21.92 -15.33 -43.81
N PRO A 442 22.53 -16.02 -44.78
CA PRO A 442 23.67 -15.46 -45.52
C PRO A 442 23.20 -14.34 -46.46
N LEU A 443 24.03 -13.30 -46.58
CA LEU A 443 23.79 -12.14 -47.46
C LEU A 443 24.74 -12.09 -48.67
N GLY A 444 25.82 -12.88 -48.65
CA GLY A 444 26.85 -12.91 -49.70
C GLY A 444 28.26 -12.89 -49.12
N GLU A 445 29.26 -12.85 -49.99
CA GLU A 445 30.67 -12.71 -49.60
C GLU A 445 31.11 -11.24 -49.60
N HIS A 446 31.91 -10.84 -48.61
CA HIS A 446 32.39 -9.47 -48.46
C HIS A 446 33.44 -9.13 -49.54
N PRO A 447 33.25 -8.05 -50.35
CA PRO A 447 33.99 -7.83 -51.59
C PRO A 447 35.49 -7.48 -51.43
N GLN A 448 35.98 -7.32 -50.20
CA GLN A 448 37.40 -7.04 -49.92
C GLN A 448 38.19 -8.28 -49.44
N ASP A 449 37.52 -9.33 -48.97
CA ASP A 449 38.20 -10.47 -48.32
C ASP A 449 37.46 -11.82 -48.38
N GLY A 450 36.44 -11.93 -49.23
CA GLY A 450 35.82 -13.20 -49.67
C GLY A 450 35.12 -14.00 -48.58
N LYS A 451 34.71 -13.36 -47.48
CA LYS A 451 34.12 -14.06 -46.32
C LYS A 451 32.63 -13.78 -46.21
N ALA A 452 31.86 -14.82 -45.86
CA ALA A 452 30.41 -14.73 -45.76
C ALA A 452 29.94 -13.72 -44.70
N VAL A 453 29.09 -12.79 -45.12
CA VAL A 453 28.28 -11.93 -44.26
C VAL A 453 26.99 -12.65 -43.90
N THR A 454 26.65 -12.70 -42.61
CA THR A 454 25.44 -13.40 -42.12
C THR A 454 24.61 -12.50 -41.21
N LEU A 455 23.30 -12.55 -41.37
CA LEU A 455 22.30 -11.80 -40.60
C LEU A 455 21.68 -12.69 -39.52
N HIS A 456 21.71 -12.23 -38.28
CA HIS A 456 21.23 -12.96 -37.09
C HIS A 456 20.20 -12.12 -36.35
N ARG A 457 19.15 -12.74 -35.78
CA ARG A 457 18.19 -12.08 -34.89
C ARG A 457 18.62 -12.32 -33.44
N GLY A 458 18.85 -11.27 -32.67
CA GLY A 458 19.40 -11.34 -31.30
C GLY A 458 18.57 -10.58 -30.26
N ARG A 459 18.91 -10.76 -28.97
CA ARG A 459 18.23 -10.13 -27.81
C ARG A 459 18.10 -8.60 -27.91
N TYR A 460 19.02 -7.95 -28.61
CA TYR A 460 19.08 -6.49 -28.75
C TYR A 460 18.69 -6.00 -30.15
N GLY A 461 18.07 -6.86 -30.96
CA GLY A 461 17.70 -6.60 -32.35
C GLY A 461 18.46 -7.46 -33.37
N PRO A 462 18.19 -7.26 -34.67
CA PRO A 462 18.90 -7.90 -35.77
C PRO A 462 20.32 -7.34 -35.91
N TYR A 463 21.28 -8.21 -36.23
CA TYR A 463 22.69 -7.85 -36.36
C TYR A 463 23.40 -8.63 -37.46
N LEU A 464 24.33 -7.96 -38.13
CA LEU A 464 25.27 -8.54 -39.08
C LEU A 464 26.48 -9.10 -38.36
N ARG A 465 26.94 -10.27 -38.82
CA ARG A 465 28.20 -10.88 -38.43
C ARG A 465 29.06 -11.11 -39.67
N HIS A 466 30.28 -10.59 -39.62
CA HIS A 466 31.31 -10.83 -40.62
C HIS A 466 32.62 -11.21 -39.92
N GLY A 467 32.95 -12.50 -39.94
CA GLY A 467 34.08 -13.07 -39.18
C GLY A 467 33.98 -12.81 -37.67
N LYS A 468 34.82 -11.90 -37.17
CA LYS A 468 34.86 -11.42 -35.77
C LYS A 468 34.12 -10.08 -35.55
N THR A 469 33.70 -9.40 -36.62
CA THR A 469 32.99 -8.11 -36.56
C THR A 469 31.48 -8.35 -36.40
N LEU A 470 30.86 -7.57 -35.51
CA LEU A 470 29.44 -7.62 -35.18
C LEU A 470 28.86 -6.20 -35.24
N ALA A 471 27.83 -5.99 -36.05
CA ALA A 471 27.17 -4.69 -36.21
C ALA A 471 25.65 -4.84 -36.09
N SER A 472 25.03 -4.09 -35.16
CA SER A 472 23.56 -4.00 -35.08
C SER A 472 23.04 -3.23 -36.28
N LEU A 473 21.89 -3.64 -36.81
CA LEU A 473 21.15 -2.80 -37.77
C LEU A 473 20.62 -1.54 -37.05
N PRO A 474 20.48 -0.40 -37.75
CA PRO A 474 19.69 0.73 -37.29
C PRO A 474 18.22 0.36 -37.10
N LYS A 475 17.50 1.06 -36.20
CA LYS A 475 16.05 0.86 -35.99
C LYS A 475 15.17 1.14 -37.23
N SER A 476 15.72 1.82 -38.23
CA SER A 476 15.04 2.23 -39.46
C SER A 476 15.39 1.36 -40.68
N ALA A 477 16.18 0.29 -40.50
CA ALA A 477 16.56 -0.61 -41.58
C ALA A 477 15.79 -1.93 -41.46
N ASP A 478 15.06 -2.29 -42.52
CA ASP A 478 14.37 -3.58 -42.59
C ASP A 478 15.39 -4.73 -42.74
N PRO A 479 15.37 -5.76 -41.88
CA PRO A 479 16.33 -6.87 -41.96
C PRO A 479 16.15 -7.77 -43.18
N ASP A 480 14.94 -7.83 -43.74
CA ASP A 480 14.59 -8.85 -44.74
C ASP A 480 14.78 -8.36 -46.19
N THR A 481 14.79 -7.04 -46.42
CA THR A 481 15.15 -6.39 -47.71
C THR A 481 16.62 -5.97 -47.83
N LEU A 482 17.41 -6.03 -46.74
CA LEU A 482 18.78 -5.51 -46.68
C LEU A 482 19.70 -6.11 -47.76
N THR A 483 20.37 -5.26 -48.52
CA THR A 483 21.34 -5.67 -49.54
C THR A 483 22.74 -5.95 -48.98
N LEU A 484 23.57 -6.65 -49.76
CA LEU A 484 24.97 -6.90 -49.42
C LEU A 484 25.76 -5.59 -49.28
N GLU A 485 25.53 -4.61 -50.15
CA GLU A 485 26.26 -3.33 -50.17
C GLU A 485 25.96 -2.48 -48.93
N GLU A 486 24.68 -2.37 -48.53
CA GLU A 486 24.29 -1.73 -47.28
C GLU A 486 24.87 -2.46 -46.06
N GLY A 487 24.88 -3.81 -46.10
CA GLY A 487 25.48 -4.63 -45.05
C GLY A 487 26.99 -4.38 -44.89
N VAL A 488 27.72 -4.26 -46.00
CA VAL A 488 29.14 -3.89 -46.03
C VAL A 488 29.33 -2.49 -45.45
N ALA A 489 28.52 -1.51 -45.83
CA ALA A 489 28.60 -0.14 -45.32
C ALA A 489 28.36 -0.06 -43.79
N ILE A 490 27.36 -0.78 -43.27
CA ILE A 490 27.07 -0.87 -41.83
C ILE A 490 28.24 -1.52 -41.07
N LEU A 491 28.83 -2.59 -41.61
CA LEU A 491 30.00 -3.27 -41.02
C LEU A 491 31.25 -2.38 -41.02
N ALA A 492 31.51 -1.65 -42.12
CA ALA A 492 32.63 -0.71 -42.22
C ALA A 492 32.47 0.46 -41.23
N ALA A 493 31.30 1.10 -41.17
CA ALA A 493 31.02 2.17 -40.22
C ALA A 493 31.16 1.73 -38.75
N GLN A 494 30.81 0.48 -38.44
CA GLN A 494 31.01 -0.08 -37.10
C GLN A 494 32.49 -0.43 -36.82
N ALA A 495 33.25 -0.87 -37.83
CA ALA A 495 34.68 -1.09 -37.72
C ALA A 495 35.45 0.22 -37.45
N GLU A 496 35.10 1.32 -38.14
CA GLU A 496 35.69 2.63 -37.86
C GLU A 496 35.33 3.16 -36.47
N LYS A 497 34.07 2.99 -36.02
CA LYS A 497 33.68 3.30 -34.63
C LYS A 497 34.46 2.47 -33.60
N ALA A 498 34.83 1.22 -33.92
CA ALA A 498 35.67 0.38 -33.08
C ALA A 498 37.16 0.80 -33.09
N LYS A 499 37.69 1.29 -34.23
CA LYS A 499 39.03 1.90 -34.31
C LYS A 499 39.10 3.21 -33.53
N ALA A 500 38.12 4.09 -33.68
CA ALA A 500 38.03 5.36 -32.93
C ALA A 500 38.02 5.12 -31.41
N LYS A 501 37.27 4.11 -30.93
CA LYS A 501 37.28 3.69 -29.52
C LYS A 501 38.61 3.07 -29.05
N LYS A 502 39.53 2.70 -29.94
CA LYS A 502 40.90 2.26 -29.59
C LYS A 502 41.94 3.38 -29.65
N GLY A 503 41.71 4.46 -30.39
CA GLY A 503 42.57 5.64 -30.39
C GLY A 503 42.44 6.49 -29.11
N GLY A 504 41.27 6.50 -28.49
CA GLY A 504 41.01 7.18 -27.21
C GLY A 504 41.60 6.44 -26.00
N GLY A 505 42.90 6.58 -25.77
CA GLY A 505 43.62 5.94 -24.66
C GLY A 505 43.09 6.34 -23.28
N ARG A 506 42.31 5.46 -22.65
CA ARG A 506 41.86 5.59 -21.25
C ARG A 506 42.39 4.40 -20.44
N ASN A 507 43.35 4.67 -19.56
CA ASN A 507 44.06 3.64 -18.79
C ASN A 507 43.12 2.85 -17.86
N GLY A 508 42.72 1.66 -18.30
CA GLY A 508 42.02 0.67 -17.48
C GLY A 508 42.98 -0.09 -16.57
N ALA A 509 43.60 0.60 -15.60
CA ALA A 509 44.44 -0.05 -14.61
C ALA A 509 43.60 -0.98 -13.70
N ALA A 510 44.00 -2.25 -13.59
CA ALA A 510 43.31 -3.22 -12.76
C ALA A 510 43.72 -3.09 -11.29
N ALA A 511 42.75 -2.86 -10.40
CA ALA A 511 42.85 -3.09 -8.96
C ALA A 511 41.48 -3.59 -8.48
N ALA A 512 41.31 -4.85 -8.06
CA ALA A 512 41.93 -5.50 -6.90
C ALA A 512 41.64 -4.70 -5.61
N LYS A 513 40.64 -5.15 -4.83
CA LYS A 513 40.33 -4.59 -3.51
C LYS A 513 41.34 -5.10 -2.48
N GLY A 514 41.99 -4.20 -1.74
CA GLY A 514 42.82 -4.58 -0.59
C GLY A 514 43.28 -3.40 0.27
N GLY A 515 43.43 -3.63 1.57
CA GLY A 515 44.44 -2.96 2.41
C GLY A 515 44.29 -1.45 2.72
N ALA A 516 43.34 -1.12 3.60
CA ALA A 516 43.40 -0.16 4.72
C ALA A 516 44.55 0.90 4.92
N LYS A 517 44.22 1.90 5.76
CA LYS A 517 45.08 2.81 6.58
C LYS A 517 45.57 4.16 5.99
N LYS A 518 44.97 5.22 6.55
CA LYS A 518 45.59 6.41 7.19
C LYS A 518 46.48 7.38 6.38
N ALA A 519 45.95 8.61 6.31
CA ALA A 519 46.51 9.84 6.93
C ALA A 519 47.41 10.82 6.15
N LYS A 520 46.90 12.06 6.10
CA LYS A 520 47.55 13.37 6.30
C LYS A 520 48.79 13.79 5.47
N ARG A 521 48.58 14.97 4.84
CA ARG A 521 49.56 16.06 4.55
C ARG A 521 50.65 15.77 3.49
N GLY A 522 51.04 16.75 2.65
CA GLY A 522 50.42 18.05 2.36
C GLY A 522 51.40 19.19 2.05
N GLY A 523 50.93 20.17 1.27
CA GLY A 523 51.60 21.44 0.99
C GLY A 523 52.63 21.44 -0.15
N THR A 524 53.14 22.59 -0.62
CA THR A 524 52.68 23.99 -0.41
C THR A 524 53.45 24.97 -1.30
N THR A 525 52.74 25.88 -1.98
CA THR A 525 53.10 27.28 -2.32
C THR A 525 51.78 27.99 -2.68
N GLY A 526 51.41 29.21 -2.26
CA GLY A 526 52.14 30.37 -1.70
C GLY A 526 52.04 31.53 -2.72
N LYS A 527 51.75 32.81 -2.43
CA LYS A 527 51.56 33.65 -1.21
C LYS A 527 50.41 34.68 -1.56
N ALA A 528 49.87 35.61 -0.76
CA ALA A 528 50.05 36.16 0.60
C ALA A 528 48.65 36.63 1.14
N ALA A 529 48.37 36.85 2.43
CA ALA A 529 48.70 37.96 3.37
C ALA A 529 48.00 39.32 3.07
N ALA A 530 47.53 40.11 4.06
CA ALA A 530 47.65 40.03 5.54
C ALA A 530 46.31 40.44 6.23
N ALA A 531 45.86 39.79 7.32
CA ALA A 531 46.11 40.07 8.76
C ALA A 531 45.45 41.36 9.30
N GLY A 532 44.89 41.45 10.52
CA GLY A 532 44.64 40.49 11.62
C GLY A 532 43.49 41.02 12.50
N GLU A 533 43.21 40.63 13.75
CA GLU A 533 43.72 39.58 14.66
C GLU A 533 42.61 39.31 15.72
N SER A 534 42.73 38.30 16.60
CA SER A 534 41.67 37.98 17.58
C SER A 534 42.21 37.35 18.87
N PRO A 535 41.62 37.68 20.04
CA PRO A 535 41.70 36.83 21.23
C PRO A 535 40.32 36.50 21.87
N GLN A 536 40.11 35.22 22.14
CA GLN A 536 39.17 34.71 23.16
C GLN A 536 39.95 34.43 24.48
N PRO A 537 39.35 33.85 25.53
CA PRO A 537 38.23 34.34 26.35
C PRO A 537 38.56 34.28 27.87
N ARG A 538 37.71 34.85 28.76
CA ARG A 538 37.22 34.20 30.02
C ARG A 538 36.48 35.11 31.02
N LYS A 539 35.54 34.46 31.75
CA LYS A 539 35.01 34.75 33.10
C LYS A 539 34.21 36.05 33.35
N ALA A 540 33.07 35.88 34.02
CA ALA A 540 32.28 36.94 34.64
C ALA A 540 32.76 37.26 36.08
N PRO A 541 32.34 38.41 36.64
CA PRO A 541 31.57 38.37 37.89
C PRO A 541 30.26 39.21 37.85
N ARG A 542 29.58 39.32 39.01
CA ARG A 542 28.20 39.83 39.18
C ARG A 542 28.08 41.32 39.55
N ALA A 543 26.85 41.83 39.38
CA ALA A 543 26.24 43.03 40.01
C ALA A 543 26.63 44.40 39.40
N ARG A 544 25.82 45.47 39.52
CA ARG A 544 24.73 45.73 40.50
C ARG A 544 23.54 46.55 39.90
N LYS A 545 22.40 46.51 40.60
CA LYS A 545 21.07 47.07 40.23
C LYS A 545 21.04 48.61 40.02
N SER A 546 20.13 49.09 39.17
CA SER A 546 19.17 50.16 39.54
C SER A 546 17.96 50.34 38.59
N LYS A 547 16.75 50.24 39.16
CA LYS A 547 15.45 50.91 38.86
C LYS A 547 15.16 51.50 37.46
N ALA A 548 14.02 51.08 36.90
CA ALA A 548 12.87 51.95 36.65
C ALA A 548 11.57 51.13 36.84
N THR A 549 10.42 51.79 37.04
CA THR A 549 9.11 51.17 37.38
C THR A 549 7.96 51.95 36.69
N PRO A 550 6.68 51.55 36.87
CA PRO A 550 5.88 50.78 35.93
C PRO A 550 5.01 51.62 34.98
N GLY A 551 4.41 50.93 34.00
CA GLY A 551 3.13 51.26 33.36
C GLY A 551 2.34 49.96 33.25
#